data_AF-A0A558HBF7-F1
#
_entry.id   AF-A0A558HBF7-F1
#
_cell.length_a   1.000
_cell.length_b   1.000
_cell.length_c   1.000
_cell.angle_alpha   90.00
_cell.angle_beta   90.00
_cell.angle_gamma   90.00
#
_symmetry.space_group_name_H-M   'P 1'
#
loop_
_entity.id
_entity.type
_entity.pdbx_description
1 polymer ?
#
loop_
_entity_poly.entity_id
_entity_poly.type
_entity_poly.pdbx_seq_one_letter_code
_entity_poly.pdbx_strand_id
1 'polypeptide(L)'
;MPWWFWILLWIALIALSLLLHLTLGYRLFRKFMSTVHELGDAGKRFSNVSPPAETSDVETAEARPEPGSAIFASPEEMRHDYLTAKAFRQEVRRQKRVKRKAERGQPQSLHDIEFS
;
A
#
# COMPACT_ATOMS: atom_id res chain seq x y z
N MET A 1 44.30 13.16 34.47
CA MET A 1 43.70 12.47 33.30
C MET A 1 42.38 11.86 33.73
N PRO A 2 41.23 12.44 33.36
CA PRO A 2 39.95 12.10 33.97
C PRO A 2 39.43 10.80 33.37
N TRP A 3 39.71 9.67 34.03
CA TRP A 3 39.19 8.35 33.69
C TRP A 3 37.65 8.31 33.51
N TRP A 4 36.94 9.21 34.17
CA TRP A 4 35.50 9.45 34.02
C TRP A 4 35.02 9.75 32.59
N PHE A 5 35.85 10.39 31.75
CA PHE A 5 35.48 10.71 30.37
C PHE A 5 35.18 9.44 29.56
N TRP A 6 35.93 8.36 29.81
CA TRP A 6 35.73 7.09 29.13
C TRP A 6 34.36 6.48 29.45
N ILE A 7 33.91 6.57 30.69
CA ILE A 7 32.59 6.06 31.10
C ILE A 7 31.48 6.84 30.39
N LEU A 8 31.59 8.17 30.34
CA LEU A 8 30.63 9.02 29.64
C LEU A 8 30.59 8.73 28.13
N LEU A 9 31.74 8.46 27.51
CA LEU A 9 31.83 8.06 26.11
C LEU A 9 31.04 6.76 25.85
N TRP A 10 31.27 5.72 26.65
CA TRP A 10 30.56 4.45 26.51
C TRP A 10 29.06 4.59 26.71
N ILE A 11 28.63 5.36 27.71
CA ILE A 11 27.20 5.63 27.94
C ILE A 11 26.59 6.34 26.74
N ALA A 12 27.25 7.37 26.20
CA ALA A 12 26.77 8.09 25.03
C ALA A 12 26.66 7.17 23.80
N LEU A 13 27.65 6.30 23.57
CA LEU A 13 27.64 5.33 22.48
C LEU A 13 26.50 4.31 22.64
N ILE A 14 26.30 3.77 23.84
CA ILE A 14 25.22 2.82 24.13
C ILE A 14 23.87 3.50 23.98
N ALA A 15 23.69 4.70 24.52
CA ALA A 15 22.45 5.46 24.42
C ALA A 15 22.11 5.78 22.95
N LEU A 16 23.10 6.21 22.16
CA LEU A 16 22.91 6.48 20.74
C LEU A 16 22.55 5.21 19.96
N SER A 17 23.25 4.10 20.23
CA SER A 17 22.94 2.80 19.64
C SER A 17 21.52 2.36 20.00
N LEU A 18 21.14 2.42 21.28
CA LEU A 18 19.82 2.01 21.75
C LEU A 18 18.72 2.88 21.13
N LEU A 19 18.94 4.19 21.02
CA LEU A 19 18.02 5.11 20.36
C LEU A 19 17.81 4.72 18.89
N LEU A 20 18.89 4.41 18.17
CA LEU A 20 18.79 3.95 16.77
C LEU A 20 18.03 2.62 16.68
N HIS A 21 18.33 1.64 17.53
CA HIS A 21 17.64 0.35 17.54
C HIS A 21 16.15 0.47 17.89
N LEU A 22 15.81 1.29 18.90
CA LEU A 22 14.43 1.55 19.30
C LEU A 22 13.65 2.27 18.19
N THR A 23 14.24 3.27 17.55
CA THR A 23 13.57 4.00 16.46
C THR A 23 13.38 3.12 15.23
N LEU A 24 14.39 2.33 14.84
CA LEU A 24 14.29 1.39 13.72
C LEU A 24 13.28 0.28 14.03
N GLY A 25 13.37 -0.29 15.23
CA GLY A 25 12.47 -1.34 15.73
C GLY A 25 11.03 -0.84 15.78
N TYR A 26 10.78 0.32 16.37
CA TYR A 26 9.45 0.93 16.42
C TYR A 26 8.89 1.22 15.03
N ARG A 27 9.71 1.78 14.12
CA ARG A 27 9.28 2.09 12.75
C ARG A 27 8.93 0.81 11.99
N LEU A 28 9.71 -0.25 12.15
CA LEU A 28 9.47 -1.54 11.50
C LEU A 28 8.25 -2.24 12.09
N PHE A 29 8.15 -2.25 13.43
CA PHE A 29 7.02 -2.81 14.17
C PHE A 29 5.70 -2.15 13.77
N ARG A 30 5.66 -0.83 13.66
CA ARG A 30 4.46 -0.10 13.23
C ARG A 30 4.02 -0.49 11.82
N LYS A 31 4.96 -0.69 10.91
CA LYS A 31 4.66 -1.15 9.53
C LYS A 31 4.20 -2.61 9.50
N PHE A 32 4.83 -3.46 10.29
CA PHE A 32 4.43 -4.86 10.39
C PHE A 32 3.02 -5.00 10.96
N MET A 33 2.72 -4.27 12.04
CA MET A 33 1.38 -4.25 12.63
C MET A 33 0.32 -3.73 11.67
N SER A 34 0.62 -2.77 10.78
CA SER A 34 -0.36 -2.37 9.75
C SER A 34 -0.66 -3.52 8.79
N THR A 35 0.35 -4.29 8.35
CA THR A 35 0.13 -5.48 7.52
C THR A 35 -0.65 -6.56 8.27
N VAL A 36 -0.34 -6.80 9.55
CA VAL A 36 -1.07 -7.77 10.38
C VAL A 36 -2.52 -7.35 10.59
N HIS A 37 -2.79 -6.06 10.79
CA HIS A 37 -4.15 -5.54 10.87
C HIS A 37 -4.92 -5.76 9.56
N GLU A 38 -4.31 -5.44 8.41
CA GLU A 38 -4.90 -5.70 7.09
C GLU A 38 -5.18 -7.20 6.88
N LEU A 39 -4.26 -8.07 7.31
CA LEU A 39 -4.42 -9.52 7.22
C LEU A 39 -5.47 -10.06 8.19
N GLY A 40 -5.59 -9.46 9.38
CA GLY A 40 -6.62 -9.78 10.35
C GLY A 40 -8.01 -9.35 9.89
N ASP A 41 -8.12 -8.19 9.25
CA ASP A 41 -9.37 -7.72 8.65
C ASP A 41 -9.77 -8.58 7.45
N ALA A 42 -8.81 -9.01 6.63
CA ALA A 42 -9.05 -10.00 5.58
C ALA A 42 -9.44 -11.38 6.16
N GLY A 43 -8.77 -11.83 7.22
CA GLY A 43 -9.08 -13.08 7.93
C GLY A 43 -10.50 -13.09 8.51
N LYS A 44 -10.96 -11.96 9.07
CA LYS A 44 -12.36 -11.78 9.51
C LYS A 44 -13.36 -11.86 8.35
N ARG A 45 -13.00 -11.37 7.16
CA ARG A 45 -13.84 -11.53 5.97
C ARG A 45 -13.92 -12.98 5.54
N PHE A 46 -12.80 -13.71 5.57
CA PHE A 46 -12.78 -15.15 5.30
C PHE A 46 -13.57 -15.97 6.34
N SER A 47 -13.53 -15.61 7.64
CA SER A 47 -14.34 -16.28 8.66
C SER A 47 -15.84 -15.96 8.55
N ASN A 48 -16.20 -14.82 7.96
CA ASN A 48 -17.58 -14.45 7.65
C ASN A 48 -18.08 -15.07 6.33
N VAL A 49 -17.22 -15.71 5.54
CA VAL A 49 -17.68 -16.60 4.46
C VAL A 49 -18.17 -17.89 5.11
N SER A 50 -19.40 -17.85 5.61
CA SER A 50 -20.23 -19.06 5.76
C SER A 50 -20.28 -19.80 4.41
N PRO A 51 -20.44 -21.13 4.40
CA PRO A 51 -20.58 -21.88 3.15
C PRO A 51 -21.71 -21.26 2.31
N PRO A 52 -21.59 -21.26 0.98
CA PRO A 52 -22.43 -20.44 0.12
C PRO A 52 -23.87 -20.91 0.25
N ALA A 53 -24.70 -20.10 0.93
CA ALA A 53 -26.09 -20.01 0.57
C ALA A 53 -26.11 -19.27 -0.78
N GLU A 54 -26.44 -20.02 -1.82
CA GLU A 54 -26.71 -19.54 -3.17
C GLU A 54 -27.53 -18.25 -3.12
N THR A 55 -26.84 -17.11 -3.20
CA THR A 55 -27.48 -15.82 -3.45
C THR A 55 -26.57 -15.08 -4.41
N SER A 56 -26.99 -15.17 -5.65
CA SER A 56 -26.54 -14.40 -6.80
C SER A 56 -26.62 -12.92 -6.46
N ASP A 57 -25.50 -12.30 -6.11
CA ASP A 57 -25.33 -10.85 -6.27
C ASP A 57 -23.92 -10.58 -6.80
N VAL A 58 -23.91 -10.31 -8.10
CA VAL A 58 -22.76 -9.93 -8.91
C VAL A 58 -22.40 -8.50 -8.53
N GLU A 59 -21.45 -8.33 -7.62
CA GLU A 59 -20.67 -7.10 -7.54
C GLU A 59 -19.28 -7.39 -8.12
N THR A 60 -19.01 -6.77 -9.26
CA THR A 60 -17.86 -6.97 -10.14
C THR A 60 -16.53 -6.71 -9.41
N ALA A 61 -16.07 -7.68 -8.63
CA ALA A 61 -14.67 -7.79 -8.27
C ALA A 61 -13.91 -8.05 -9.58
N GLU A 62 -13.15 -7.08 -10.06
CA GLU A 62 -12.27 -7.23 -11.22
C GLU A 62 -11.56 -8.58 -11.12
N ALA A 63 -11.83 -9.45 -12.10
CA ALA A 63 -11.28 -10.78 -12.17
C ALA A 63 -9.75 -10.67 -12.09
N ARG A 64 -9.19 -11.02 -10.93
CA ARG A 64 -7.75 -11.08 -10.80
C ARG A 64 -7.27 -12.14 -11.78
N PRO A 65 -6.32 -11.83 -12.67
CA PRO A 65 -5.88 -12.78 -13.66
C PRO A 65 -5.34 -14.02 -12.94
N GLU A 66 -5.90 -15.18 -13.28
CA GLU A 66 -5.48 -16.47 -12.74
C GLU A 66 -3.96 -16.63 -12.92
N PRO A 67 -3.22 -17.05 -11.88
CA PRO A 67 -1.78 -17.23 -12.00
C PRO A 67 -1.47 -18.24 -13.13
N GLY A 68 -0.75 -17.78 -14.16
CA GLY A 68 -0.42 -18.57 -15.35
C GLY A 68 -1.24 -18.23 -16.61
N SER A 69 -2.32 -17.45 -16.48
CA SER A 69 -3.13 -16.96 -17.63
C SER A 69 -2.29 -16.21 -18.67
N ALA A 70 -1.25 -15.50 -18.26
CA ALA A 70 -0.36 -14.75 -19.14
C ALA A 70 0.49 -15.64 -20.08
N ILE A 71 0.67 -16.93 -19.78
CA ILE A 71 1.48 -17.84 -20.62
C ILE A 71 0.66 -18.33 -21.83
N PHE A 72 -0.67 -18.42 -21.69
CA PHE A 72 -1.57 -18.94 -22.71
C PHE A 72 -2.44 -17.87 -23.39
N ALA A 73 -2.40 -16.62 -22.90
CA ALA A 73 -3.15 -15.51 -23.50
C ALA A 73 -2.65 -15.18 -24.90
N SER A 74 -3.57 -14.78 -25.79
CA SER A 74 -3.19 -14.34 -27.12
C SER A 74 -2.42 -13.00 -27.04
N PRO A 75 -1.43 -12.74 -27.92
CA PRO A 75 -0.69 -11.47 -27.90
C PRO A 75 -1.57 -10.22 -28.04
N GLU A 76 -2.70 -10.32 -28.73
CA GLU A 76 -3.64 -9.20 -28.90
C GLU A 76 -4.46 -8.94 -27.63
N GLU A 77 -4.91 -9.98 -26.93
CA GLU A 77 -5.55 -9.84 -25.61
C GLU A 77 -4.60 -9.18 -24.61
N MET A 78 -3.34 -9.64 -24.56
CA MET A 78 -2.34 -9.08 -23.66
C MET A 78 -2.02 -7.60 -23.96
N ARG A 79 -2.04 -7.20 -25.24
CA ARG A 79 -1.90 -5.80 -25.65
C ARG A 79 -3.08 -4.97 -25.19
N HIS A 80 -4.30 -5.48 -25.36
CA HIS A 80 -5.51 -4.80 -24.91
C HIS A 80 -5.48 -4.59 -23.38
N ASP A 81 -5.20 -5.64 -22.63
CA ASP A 81 -5.09 -5.61 -21.17
C ASP A 81 -3.99 -4.68 -20.68
N TYR A 82 -2.87 -4.62 -21.40
CA TYR A 82 -1.80 -3.69 -21.08
C TYR A 82 -2.26 -2.23 -21.26
N LEU A 83 -2.94 -1.91 -22.36
CA LEU A 83 -3.39 -0.55 -22.66
C LEU A 83 -4.47 -0.10 -21.67
N THR A 84 -5.44 -0.97 -21.35
CA THR A 84 -6.48 -0.68 -20.35
C THR A 84 -5.87 -0.47 -18.96
N ALA A 85 -4.97 -1.37 -18.53
CA ALA A 85 -4.27 -1.24 -17.26
C ALA A 85 -3.34 0.00 -17.22
N LYS A 86 -2.75 0.39 -18.36
CA LYS A 86 -1.94 1.60 -18.47
C LYS A 86 -2.78 2.85 -18.29
N ALA A 87 -3.95 2.93 -18.94
CA ALA A 87 -4.89 4.02 -18.77
C ALA A 87 -5.39 4.11 -17.33
N PHE A 88 -5.75 2.98 -16.72
CA PHE A 88 -6.19 2.93 -15.32
C PHE A 88 -5.11 3.46 -14.35
N ARG A 89 -3.85 3.03 -14.53
CA ARG A 89 -2.73 3.54 -13.71
C ARG A 89 -2.50 5.03 -13.86
N GLN A 90 -2.70 5.57 -15.06
CA GLN A 90 -2.61 7.00 -15.32
C GLN A 90 -3.70 7.76 -14.57
N GLU A 91 -4.94 7.27 -14.63
CA GLU A 91 -6.08 7.88 -13.96
C GLU A 91 -5.96 7.82 -12.43
N VAL A 92 -5.57 6.68 -11.86
CA VAL A 92 -5.30 6.55 -10.42
C VAL A 92 -4.24 7.55 -9.95
N ARG A 93 -3.19 7.79 -10.75
CA ARG A 93 -2.16 8.79 -10.42
C ARG A 93 -2.71 10.22 -10.48
N ARG A 94 -3.56 10.52 -11.47
CA ARG A 94 -4.25 11.81 -11.60
C ARG A 94 -5.15 12.06 -10.39
N GLN A 95 -6.02 11.12 -10.05
CA GLN A 95 -6.90 11.21 -8.87
C GLN A 95 -6.11 11.43 -7.57
N LYS A 96 -4.99 10.74 -7.38
CA LYS A 96 -4.11 10.97 -6.22
C LYS A 96 -3.47 12.36 -6.21
N ARG A 97 -3.22 12.99 -7.36
CA ARG A 97 -2.71 14.38 -7.43
C ARG A 97 -3.84 15.36 -7.09
N VAL A 98 -5.02 15.15 -7.66
CA VAL A 98 -6.22 15.95 -7.41
C VAL A 98 -6.59 15.92 -5.93
N LYS A 99 -6.74 14.74 -5.33
CA LYS A 99 -7.07 14.58 -3.91
C LYS A 99 -6.07 15.30 -2.99
N ARG A 100 -4.77 15.14 -3.25
CA ARG A 100 -3.72 15.82 -2.47
C ARG A 100 -3.75 17.34 -2.61
N LYS A 101 -4.10 17.88 -3.78
CA LYS A 101 -4.24 19.32 -4.00
C LYS A 101 -5.50 19.87 -3.33
N ALA A 102 -6.61 19.14 -3.44
CA ALA A 102 -7.88 19.48 -2.78
C ALA A 102 -7.74 19.53 -1.26
N GLU A 103 -7.10 18.52 -0.65
CA GLU A 103 -6.80 18.49 0.80
C GLU A 103 -5.94 19.67 1.27
N ARG A 104 -5.11 20.24 0.37
CA ARG A 104 -4.24 21.38 0.66
C ARG A 104 -4.85 22.73 0.28
N GLY A 105 -6.08 22.75 -0.24
CA GLY A 105 -6.74 23.97 -0.73
C GLY A 105 -6.01 24.63 -1.92
N GLN A 106 -5.21 23.87 -2.68
CA GLN A 106 -4.49 24.40 -3.84
C GLN A 106 -5.39 24.42 -5.07
N PRO A 107 -5.28 25.42 -5.95
CA PRO A 107 -6.07 25.48 -7.18
C PRO A 107 -5.77 24.26 -8.07
N GLN A 108 -6.86 23.63 -8.52
CA GLN A 108 -6.85 22.48 -9.40
C GLN A 108 -6.85 22.94 -10.87
N SER A 109 -6.26 22.16 -11.78
CA SER A 109 -6.31 22.50 -13.20
C SER A 109 -7.72 22.25 -13.75
N LEU A 110 -8.22 23.12 -14.63
CA LEU A 110 -9.57 22.97 -15.23
C LEU A 110 -9.70 21.67 -16.03
N HIS A 111 -8.61 21.28 -16.71
CA HIS A 111 -8.49 20.00 -17.39
C HIS A 111 -8.64 18.79 -16.45
N ASP A 112 -8.46 18.95 -15.14
CA ASP A 112 -8.74 17.88 -14.17
C ASP A 112 -10.21 17.81 -13.75
N ILE A 113 -11.09 18.69 -14.21
CA ILE A 113 -12.51 18.77 -13.78
C ILE A 113 -13.46 18.47 -14.95
N GLU A 114 -13.02 18.68 -16.20
CA GLU A 114 -13.87 18.64 -17.40
C GLU A 114 -14.07 17.28 -18.08
N PHE A 115 -13.75 16.16 -17.43
CA PHE A 115 -13.97 14.85 -18.05
C PHE A 115 -15.34 14.25 -17.65
N SER A 116 -16.34 14.45 -18.52
CA SER A 116 -17.61 13.70 -18.58
C SER A 116 -17.53 12.56 -19.59
#